data_AF-A0A819VXM0-F1
#
_entry.id   AF-A0A819VXM0-F1
#
_cell.length_a   1.000
_cell.length_b   1.000
_cell.length_c   1.000
_cell.angle_alpha   90.00
_cell.angle_beta   90.00
_cell.angle_gamma   90.00
#
_symmetry.space_group_name_H-M   'P 1'
#
loop_
_entity.id
_entity.type
_entity.pdbx_description
1 polymer ?
#
loop_
_entity_poly.entity_id
_entity_poly.type
_entity_poly.pdbx_seq_one_letter_code
_entity_poly.pdbx_strand_id
1 'polypeptide(L)'
;MAVPAFVHLLSHLRDIKENILFCTKLVQQLQLSLETRFSGIIKRLNENYIEENDPFSDPVYFMAALLDPAFKFYWIRDLRLPANAENRLKQSIIQLILDDISKDTTTSKNNLTDQSIFF
;
A
#
# COMPACT_ATOMS: atom_id res chain seq x y z
N MET A 1 -7.12 -2.80 -7.25
CA MET A 1 -6.89 -1.44 -7.81
C MET A 1 -6.84 -0.29 -6.78
N ALA A 2 -6.98 -0.51 -5.47
CA ALA A 2 -7.05 0.59 -4.48
C ALA A 2 -5.77 1.45 -4.39
N VAL A 3 -4.59 0.81 -4.21
CA VAL A 3 -3.31 1.53 -4.07
C VAL A 3 -2.94 2.33 -5.34
N PRO A 4 -2.96 1.75 -6.56
CA PRO A 4 -2.62 2.51 -7.76
C PRO A 4 -3.54 3.71 -8.00
N ALA A 5 -4.86 3.53 -7.84
CA ALA A 5 -5.82 4.61 -8.02
C ALA A 5 -5.62 5.75 -7.01
N PHE A 6 -5.38 5.40 -5.75
CA PHE A 6 -5.11 6.36 -4.69
C PHE A 6 -3.82 7.15 -4.94
N VAL A 7 -2.72 6.47 -5.28
CA VAL A 7 -1.43 7.11 -5.56
C VAL A 7 -1.53 8.04 -6.76
N HIS A 8 -2.20 7.60 -7.82
CA HIS A 8 -2.43 8.41 -9.01
C HIS A 8 -3.23 9.68 -8.68
N LEU A 9 -4.31 9.54 -7.90
CA LEU A 9 -5.13 10.67 -7.46
C LEU A 9 -4.33 11.66 -6.60
N LEU A 10 -3.49 11.18 -5.68
CA LEU A 10 -2.61 12.03 -4.88
C LEU A 10 -1.60 12.79 -5.74
N SER A 11 -0.98 12.13 -6.72
CA SER A 11 -0.08 12.79 -7.66
C SER A 11 -0.82 13.88 -8.42
N HIS A 12 -2.02 13.58 -8.92
CA HIS A 12 -2.82 14.54 -9.66
C HIS A 12 -3.21 15.76 -8.81
N LEU A 13 -3.57 15.56 -7.54
CA LEU A 13 -3.87 16.67 -6.62
C LEU A 13 -2.63 17.53 -6.32
N ARG A 14 -1.44 16.92 -6.25
CA ARG A 14 -0.17 17.64 -6.10
C ARG A 14 0.08 18.53 -7.32
N ASP A 15 -0.09 18.00 -8.52
CA ASP A 15 0.05 18.77 -9.77
C ASP A 15 -0.95 19.90 -9.87
N ILE A 16 -2.20 19.64 -9.50
CA ILE A 16 -3.23 20.67 -9.44
C ILE A 16 -2.81 21.77 -8.46
N LYS A 17 -2.38 21.43 -7.25
CA LYS A 17 -1.98 22.40 -6.23
C LYS A 17 -0.82 23.31 -6.68
N GLU A 18 0.09 22.81 -7.50
CA GLU A 18 1.19 23.59 -8.07
C GLU A 18 0.72 24.60 -9.14
N ASN A 19 -0.43 24.35 -9.79
CA ASN A 19 -0.85 25.08 -10.98
C ASN A 19 -2.08 25.99 -10.81
N ILE A 20 -2.92 25.86 -9.76
CA ILE A 20 -4.11 26.73 -9.62
C ILE A 20 -3.88 27.94 -8.71
N LEU A 21 -4.38 29.11 -9.16
CA LEU A 21 -4.50 30.35 -8.38
C LEU A 21 -5.76 30.41 -7.48
N PHE A 22 -6.79 29.63 -7.79
CA PHE A 22 -8.10 29.60 -7.12
C PHE A 22 -8.44 28.20 -6.60
N CYS A 23 -9.46 28.06 -5.75
CA CYS A 23 -9.92 26.77 -5.20
C CYS A 23 -8.88 25.98 -4.37
N THR A 24 -7.79 26.62 -3.95
CA THR A 24 -6.72 26.01 -3.14
C THR A 24 -7.24 25.32 -1.88
N LYS A 25 -8.21 25.93 -1.19
CA LYS A 25 -8.87 25.35 -0.01
C LYS A 25 -9.59 24.03 -0.33
N LEU A 26 -10.30 23.96 -1.46
CA LEU A 26 -11.01 22.74 -1.86
C LEU A 26 -10.02 21.60 -2.11
N VAL A 27 -8.94 21.87 -2.86
CA VAL A 27 -7.89 20.89 -3.15
C VAL A 27 -7.22 20.41 -1.88
N GLN A 28 -6.91 21.32 -0.95
CA GLN A 28 -6.35 20.97 0.37
C GLN A 28 -7.30 20.08 1.17
N GLN A 29 -8.59 20.42 1.24
CA GLN A 29 -9.58 19.62 1.97
C GLN A 29 -9.75 18.23 1.35
N LEU A 30 -9.75 18.14 0.02
CA LEU A 30 -9.82 16.86 -0.68
C LEU A 30 -8.56 16.02 -0.42
N GLN A 31 -7.37 16.63 -0.48
CA GLN A 31 -6.12 15.95 -0.15
C GLN A 31 -6.15 15.42 1.29
N LEU A 32 -6.51 16.25 2.27
CA LEU A 32 -6.62 15.84 3.68
C LEU A 32 -7.63 14.71 3.88
N SER A 33 -8.79 14.78 3.21
CA SER A 33 -9.80 13.73 3.28
C SER A 33 -9.29 12.39 2.75
N LEU A 34 -8.54 12.39 1.64
CA LEU A 34 -7.91 11.20 1.09
C LEU A 34 -6.80 10.67 2.00
N GLU A 35 -5.93 11.55 2.50
CA GLU A 35 -4.84 11.15 3.39
C GLU A 35 -5.35 10.55 4.69
N THR A 36 -6.47 11.05 5.21
CA THR A 36 -7.13 10.52 6.40
C THR A 36 -7.76 9.15 6.10
N ARG A 37 -8.46 9.02 4.97
CA ARG A 37 -9.18 7.79 4.62
C ARG A 37 -8.25 6.64 4.27
N PHE A 38 -7.08 6.92 3.71
CA PHE A 38 -6.09 5.93 3.28
C PHE A 38 -4.81 6.00 4.12
N SER A 39 -4.92 6.40 5.39
CA SER A 39 -3.77 6.65 6.26
C SER A 39 -2.89 5.40 6.46
N GLY A 40 -3.44 4.19 6.50
CA GLY A 40 -2.68 2.95 6.57
C GLY A 40 -1.83 2.70 5.32
N ILE A 41 -2.35 3.01 4.12
CA ILE A 41 -1.58 2.97 2.87
C ILE A 41 -0.44 3.98 2.94
N ILE A 42 -0.71 5.22 3.33
CA ILE A 42 0.32 6.28 3.44
C ILE A 42 1.41 5.88 4.43
N LYS A 43 1.02 5.42 5.63
CA LYS A 43 1.97 4.98 6.65
C LYS A 43 2.88 3.89 6.09
N ARG A 44 2.34 2.90 5.39
CA ARG A 44 3.14 1.85 4.75
C ARG A 44 4.07 2.37 3.66
N LEU A 45 3.59 3.26 2.79
CA LEU A 45 4.40 3.88 1.74
C LEU A 45 5.59 4.68 2.30
N ASN A 46 5.39 5.30 3.46
CA ASN A 46 6.41 6.06 4.16
C ASN A 46 7.25 5.22 5.13
N GLU A 47 7.08 3.89 5.15
CA GLU A 47 7.76 2.98 6.08
C GLU A 47 7.54 3.35 7.56
N ASN A 48 6.41 3.98 7.86
CA ASN A 48 6.01 4.36 9.22
C ASN A 48 5.33 3.20 9.96
N TYR A 49 5.27 3.31 11.29
CA TYR A 49 4.50 2.39 12.12
C TYR A 49 3.00 2.39 11.75
N ILE A 50 2.41 1.19 11.70
CA ILE A 50 1.02 0.94 11.32
C ILE A 50 0.31 0.34 12.53
N GLU A 51 -0.82 0.95 12.91
CA GLU A 51 -1.72 0.44 13.93
C GLU A 51 -2.75 -0.50 13.31
N GLU A 52 -3.22 -1.49 14.07
CA GLU A 52 -4.19 -2.50 13.57
C GLU A 52 -5.47 -1.86 13.03
N ASN A 53 -5.91 -0.75 13.64
CA ASN A 53 -7.11 -0.02 13.27
C ASN A 53 -6.89 1.07 12.20
N ASP A 54 -5.67 1.20 11.65
CA ASP A 54 -5.42 2.18 10.60
C ASP A 54 -6.25 1.86 9.34
N PRO A 55 -7.01 2.81 8.80
CA PRO A 55 -7.76 2.63 7.56
C PRO A 55 -6.90 2.12 6.41
N PHE A 56 -7.34 1.05 5.75
CA PHE A 56 -6.65 0.42 4.61
C PHE A 56 -5.20 -0.01 4.93
N SER A 57 -4.93 -0.41 6.17
CA SER A 57 -3.62 -0.90 6.63
C SER A 57 -3.28 -2.31 6.13
N ASP A 58 -4.29 -3.09 5.75
CA ASP A 58 -4.16 -4.49 5.35
C ASP A 58 -3.16 -4.65 4.17
N PRO A 59 -2.13 -5.51 4.32
CA PRO A 59 -1.20 -5.84 3.25
C PRO A 59 -1.86 -6.21 1.91
N VAL A 60 -3.06 -6.80 1.91
CA VAL A 60 -3.78 -7.29 0.72
C VAL A 60 -3.92 -6.22 -0.36
N TYR A 61 -4.04 -4.94 0.00
CA TYR A 61 -4.16 -3.85 -0.96
C TYR A 61 -2.91 -3.69 -1.83
N PHE A 62 -1.72 -3.92 -1.24
CA PHE A 62 -0.44 -3.87 -1.94
C PHE A 62 -0.19 -5.15 -2.74
N MET A 63 -0.59 -6.30 -2.20
CA MET A 63 -0.49 -7.57 -2.93
C MET A 63 -1.35 -7.54 -4.19
N ALA A 64 -2.60 -7.12 -4.07
CA ALA A 64 -3.51 -6.97 -5.20
C ALA A 64 -2.98 -5.98 -6.24
N ALA A 65 -2.28 -4.92 -5.82
CA ALA A 65 -1.66 -3.96 -6.73
C ALA A 65 -0.45 -4.56 -7.48
N LEU A 66 0.38 -5.36 -6.80
CA LEU A 66 1.55 -5.98 -7.40
C LEU A 66 1.19 -7.13 -8.34
N LEU A 67 0.23 -7.97 -7.93
CA LEU A 67 -0.18 -9.16 -8.66
C LEU A 67 -1.03 -8.83 -9.89
N ASP A 68 -1.59 -7.62 -9.98
CA ASP A 68 -2.28 -7.15 -11.17
C ASP A 68 -1.26 -6.85 -12.30
N PRO A 69 -1.31 -7.57 -13.44
CA PRO A 69 -0.36 -7.39 -14.53
C PRO A 69 -0.38 -5.99 -15.15
N ALA A 70 -1.50 -5.26 -15.05
CA ALA A 70 -1.64 -3.91 -15.57
C ALA A 70 -0.88 -2.89 -14.70
N PHE A 71 -0.74 -3.14 -13.40
CA PHE A 71 -0.12 -2.20 -12.47
C PHE A 71 1.28 -2.60 -12.02
N LYS A 72 1.51 -3.84 -11.57
CA LYS A 72 2.79 -4.29 -10.99
C LYS A 72 3.39 -3.23 -10.06
N PHE A 73 4.57 -2.70 -10.40
CA PHE A 73 5.22 -1.56 -9.71
C PHE A 73 5.10 -0.22 -10.45
N TYR A 74 4.40 -0.14 -11.58
CA TYR A 74 4.35 1.07 -12.41
C TYR A 74 3.76 2.27 -11.67
N TRP A 75 2.82 2.04 -10.76
CA TRP A 75 2.19 3.07 -9.94
C TRP A 75 3.15 3.76 -8.94
N ILE A 76 4.29 3.16 -8.60
CA ILE A 76 5.27 3.78 -7.70
C ILE A 76 5.89 5.04 -8.32
N ARG A 77 5.92 5.13 -9.65
CA ARG A 77 6.46 6.29 -10.38
C ARG A 77 5.71 7.58 -10.03
N ASP A 78 4.40 7.47 -9.81
CA ASP A 78 3.53 8.59 -9.46
C ASP A 78 3.85 9.17 -8.07
N LEU A 79 4.58 8.44 -7.20
CA LEU A 79 5.02 8.96 -5.90
C LEU A 79 6.17 9.98 -6.02
N ARG A 80 6.87 10.01 -7.16
CA ARG A 80 8.05 10.87 -7.42
C ARG A 80 9.16 10.72 -6.37
N LEU A 81 9.42 9.48 -5.95
CA LEU A 81 10.47 9.17 -4.97
C LEU A 81 11.86 9.21 -5.62
N PRO A 82 12.93 9.53 -4.85
CA PRO A 82 14.29 9.29 -5.28
C PRO A 82 14.52 7.79 -5.59
N ALA A 83 15.37 7.46 -6.56
CA ALA A 83 15.58 6.08 -7.01
C ALA A 83 15.90 5.09 -5.88
N ASN A 84 16.69 5.52 -4.88
CA ASN A 84 17.01 4.69 -3.72
C ASN A 84 15.77 4.40 -2.85
N ALA A 85 14.88 5.37 -2.66
CA ALA A 85 13.64 5.19 -1.91
C ALA A 85 12.64 4.34 -2.68
N GLU A 86 12.53 4.51 -4.01
CA GLU A 86 11.72 3.65 -4.86
C GLU A 86 12.15 2.18 -4.77
N ASN A 87 13.45 1.90 -4.83
CA ASN A 87 13.96 0.53 -4.73
C ASN A 87 13.70 -0.08 -3.34
N ARG A 88 13.88 0.69 -2.26
CA ARG A 88 13.53 0.22 -0.91
C ARG A 88 12.05 -0.11 -0.78
N LEU A 89 11.18 0.77 -1.27
CA LEU A 89 9.73 0.53 -1.23
C LEU A 89 9.34 -0.74 -2.00
N LYS A 90 9.92 -0.97 -3.19
CA LYS A 90 9.69 -2.21 -3.95
C LYS A 90 10.09 -3.45 -3.14
N GLN A 91 11.27 -3.43 -2.53
CA GLN A 91 11.75 -4.54 -1.71
C GLN A 91 10.86 -4.77 -0.47
N SER A 92 10.42 -3.69 0.19
CA SER A 92 9.48 -3.74 1.31
C SER A 92 8.16 -4.40 0.92
N ILE A 93 7.60 -4.06 -0.25
CA ILE A 93 6.37 -4.68 -0.76
C ILE A 93 6.59 -6.16 -1.13
N ILE A 94 7.75 -6.51 -1.69
CA ILE A 94 8.09 -7.92 -1.97
C ILE A 94 8.17 -8.71 -0.66
N GLN A 95 8.87 -8.18 0.33
CA GLN A 95 9.02 -8.85 1.63
C GLN A 95 7.68 -9.04 2.32
N LEU A 96 6.81 -8.01 2.28
CA LEU A 96 5.45 -8.08 2.79
C LEU A 96 4.67 -9.29 2.23
N ILE A 97 4.82 -9.56 0.94
CA ILE A 97 4.16 -10.68 0.25
C ILE A 97 4.80 -12.01 0.65
N LEU A 98 6.13 -12.07 0.72
CA LEU A 98 6.85 -13.28 1.14
C LEU A 98 6.51 -13.67 2.58
N ASP A 99 6.39 -12.69 3.47
CA ASP A 99 6.02 -12.91 4.87
C ASP A 99 4.59 -13.46 5.00
N ASP A 100 3.68 -12.97 4.16
CA ASP A 100 2.28 -13.44 4.13
C ASP A 100 2.16 -14.88 3.62
N ILE A 101 2.86 -15.20 2.52
CA ILE A 101 2.96 -16.58 1.99
C ILE A 101 3.54 -17.53 3.06
N SER A 102 4.52 -17.06 3.83
CA SER A 102 5.16 -17.87 4.88
C SER A 102 4.21 -18.19 6.03
N LYS A 103 3.31 -17.25 6.40
CA LYS A 103 2.29 -17.45 7.44
C LYS A 103 1.27 -18.53 7.06
N ASP A 104 0.83 -18.55 5.81
CA ASP A 104 -0.08 -19.58 5.31
C ASP A 104 0.57 -20.98 5.34
N THR A 105 1.86 -21.04 5.02
CA THR A 105 2.62 -22.30 5.02
C THR A 105 2.77 -22.89 6.43
N THR A 106 2.92 -22.05 7.46
CA THR A 106 3.01 -22.49 8.86
C THR A 106 1.67 -22.93 9.45
N THR A 107 0.57 -22.24 9.10
CA THR A 107 -0.77 -22.59 9.55
C THR A 107 -1.23 -23.94 8.96
N SER A 108 -0.89 -24.19 7.70
CA SER A 108 -1.19 -25.48 7.04
C SER A 108 -0.42 -26.66 7.66
N LYS A 109 0.85 -26.46 8.06
CA LYS A 109 1.64 -27.51 8.75
C LYS A 109 1.10 -27.85 10.13
N ASN A 110 0.71 -26.86 10.92
CA ASN A 110 0.19 -27.09 12.27
C ASN A 110 -1.14 -27.86 12.26
N ASN A 111 -2.00 -27.60 11.27
CA ASN A 111 -3.27 -28.31 11.08
C ASN A 111 -3.10 -29.77 10.61
N LEU A 112 -1.99 -30.09 9.93
CA LEU A 112 -1.66 -31.47 9.53
C LEU A 112 -1.09 -32.30 10.69
N THR A 113 -0.35 -31.68 11.61
CA THR A 113 0.14 -32.36 12.83
C THR A 113 -0.98 -32.70 13.81
N ASP A 114 -2.02 -31.86 13.94
CA ASP A 114 -3.15 -32.14 14.85
C ASP A 114 -4.06 -33.28 14.36
N GLN A 115 -4.11 -33.54 13.04
CA GLN A 115 -4.85 -34.68 12.48
C GLN A 115 -4.09 -36.01 12.57
N SER A 116 -2.83 -36.00 12.99
CA SER A 116 -1.98 -37.20 13.07
C SER A 116 -1.91 -37.86 14.45
N ILE A 117 -2.73 -37.43 15.42
CA ILE A 117 -2.77 -37.98 16.80
C ILE A 117 -3.95 -38.96 17.03
N PHE A 118 -4.72 -39.30 16.00
CA PHE A 118 -5.75 -40.35 16.09
C PHE A 118 -5.42 -41.55 15.20
N PHE A 119 -4.46 -42.37 15.60
CA PHE A 119 -4.40 -43.81 15.32
C PHE A 119 -3.61 -44.53 16.41
#